data_AF-A0A2G9TK17-F1
#
_entry.id   AF-A0A2G9TK17-F1
#
_cell.length_a   1.000
_cell.length_b   1.000
_cell.length_c   1.000
_cell.angle_alpha   90.00
_cell.angle_beta   90.00
_cell.angle_gamma   90.00
#
_symmetry.space_group_name_H-M   'P 1'
#
loop_
_entity.id
_entity.type
_entity.pdbx_description
1 polymer ?
#
loop_
_entity_poly.entity_id
_entity_poly.type
_entity_poly.pdbx_seq_one_letter_code
_entity_poly.pdbx_strand_id
1 'polypeptide(L)' 'MLRTVLSRVARVSTQLRAASSTPPAISDVKPKHTKLFINNEWVDAESKKVFQTFNPANNELITTLAEADKADVDKAVK' A
#
# COMPACT_ATOMS: atom_id res chain seq x y z
N MET A 1 -19.08 -28.47 -62.16
CA MET A 1 -17.84 -28.06 -61.48
C MET A 1 -18.18 -27.68 -60.04
N LEU A 2 -17.47 -28.32 -59.12
CA LEU A 2 -17.25 -28.17 -57.66
C LEU A 2 -18.19 -27.34 -56.75
N ARG A 3 -18.44 -27.97 -55.59
CA ARG A 3 -19.11 -27.53 -54.36
C ARG A 3 -18.21 -26.61 -53.52
N THR A 4 -18.77 -25.58 -52.87
CA THR A 4 -18.19 -24.96 -51.64
C THR A 4 -19.34 -24.33 -50.83
N VAL A 5 -19.98 -25.05 -49.91
CA VAL A 5 -19.70 -25.17 -48.47
C VAL A 5 -19.81 -23.85 -47.68
N LEU A 6 -20.88 -23.82 -46.90
CA LEU A 6 -21.22 -22.97 -45.76
C LEU A 6 -20.02 -22.73 -44.83
N SER A 7 -19.77 -21.49 -44.40
CA SER A 7 -18.94 -21.24 -43.21
C SER A 7 -19.30 -19.90 -42.56
N ARG A 8 -19.96 -20.01 -41.41
CA ARG A 8 -20.18 -18.93 -40.46
C ARG A 8 -18.83 -18.47 -39.92
N VAL A 9 -18.50 -17.18 -40.03
CA VAL A 9 -17.62 -16.56 -39.03
C VAL A 9 -18.46 -15.55 -38.29
N ALA A 10 -18.78 -15.95 -37.07
CA ALA A 10 -19.59 -15.26 -36.11
C ALA A 10 -19.05 -13.85 -35.85
N ARG A 11 -19.98 -12.95 -35.52
CA ARG A 11 -19.72 -11.70 -34.82
C ARG A 11 -18.74 -11.98 -33.68
N VAL A 12 -17.48 -11.60 -33.82
CA VAL A 12 -16.63 -11.45 -32.65
C VAL A 12 -16.98 -10.08 -32.10
N SER A 13 -18.07 -10.05 -31.33
CA SER A 13 -18.22 -9.03 -30.30
C SER A 13 -16.96 -9.11 -29.46
N THR A 14 -16.06 -8.14 -29.61
CA THR A 14 -15.01 -7.90 -28.64
C THR A 14 -15.72 -7.55 -27.34
N GLN A 15 -16.11 -8.57 -26.59
CA GLN A 15 -16.72 -8.43 -25.28
C GLN A 15 -15.73 -7.61 -24.46
N LEU A 16 -16.15 -6.39 -24.10
CA LEU A 16 -15.49 -5.56 -23.11
C LEU A 16 -15.11 -6.48 -21.94
N ARG A 17 -13.81 -6.60 -21.67
CA ARG A 17 -13.37 -7.22 -20.41
C ARG A 17 -14.03 -6.42 -19.29
N ALA A 18 -14.88 -7.12 -18.53
CA ALA A 18 -15.46 -6.58 -17.32
C ALA A 18 -14.33 -5.98 -16.48
N ALA A 19 -14.42 -4.68 -16.17
CA ALA A 19 -13.58 -4.10 -15.13
C ALA A 19 -13.89 -4.90 -13.85
N SER A 20 -12.90 -5.63 -13.35
CA SER A 20 -12.99 -6.25 -12.03
C SER A 20 -13.38 -5.17 -11.03
N SER A 21 -14.39 -5.40 -10.20
CA SER A 21 -14.82 -4.50 -9.12
C SER A 21 -13.72 -4.22 -8.08
N THR A 22 -12.52 -4.80 -8.26
CA THR A 22 -11.37 -4.63 -7.40
C THR A 22 -10.58 -3.39 -7.82
N PRO A 23 -10.36 -2.43 -6.91
CA PRO A 23 -9.49 -1.29 -7.19
C PRO A 23 -8.06 -1.76 -7.53
N PRO A 24 -7.33 -1.01 -8.39
CA PRO A 24 -5.96 -1.35 -8.74
C PRO A 24 -5.06 -1.33 -7.51
N ALA A 25 -4.08 -2.24 -7.47
CA ALA A 25 -3.08 -2.26 -6.42
C ALA A 25 -2.22 -0.99 -6.48
N ILE A 26 -2.00 -0.37 -5.32
CA ILE A 26 -1.14 0.80 -5.16
C ILE A 26 0.22 0.32 -4.66
N SER A 27 1.23 0.34 -5.52
CA SER A 27 2.61 -0.08 -5.20
C SER A 27 3.37 0.97 -4.39
N ASP A 28 3.13 2.25 -4.67
CA ASP A 28 3.98 3.35 -4.22
C ASP A 28 3.35 4.16 -3.09
N VAL A 29 3.19 3.54 -1.92
CA VAL A 29 2.64 4.20 -0.73
C VAL A 29 3.77 4.74 0.14
N LYS A 30 3.88 6.07 0.23
CA LYS A 30 4.83 6.73 1.14
C LYS A 30 4.16 7.03 2.48
N PRO A 31 4.74 6.59 3.62
CA PRO A 31 4.22 6.94 4.94
C PRO A 31 4.23 8.46 5.15
N LYS A 32 3.09 9.04 5.55
CA LYS A 32 2.95 10.49 5.78
C LYS A 32 3.38 10.93 7.18
N HIS A 33 3.30 10.03 8.15
CA HIS A 33 3.58 10.31 9.55
C HIS A 33 4.56 9.28 10.10
N THR A 34 5.60 9.77 10.77
CA THR A 34 6.71 8.96 11.30
C THR A 34 7.00 9.22 12.77
N LYS A 35 6.22 10.13 13.38
CA LYS A 35 6.36 10.63 14.75
C LYS A 35 5.42 9.91 15.70
N LEU A 36 5.59 10.10 17.00
CA LEU A 36 4.65 9.62 18.02
C LEU A 36 3.40 10.52 18.00
N PHE A 37 2.22 9.93 18.21
CA PHE A 37 0.97 10.68 18.29
C PHE A 37 0.48 10.69 19.74
N ILE A 38 0.65 11.83 20.42
CA ILE A 38 0.34 12.00 21.85
C ILE A 38 -0.43 13.31 22.01
N ASN A 39 -1.55 13.30 22.73
CA ASN A 39 -2.40 14.48 22.98
C ASN A 39 -2.78 15.25 21.71
N ASN A 40 -3.22 14.54 20.66
CA ASN A 40 -3.60 15.10 19.36
C ASN A 40 -2.45 15.76 18.57
N GLU A 41 -1.20 15.59 19.00
CA GLU A 41 -0.03 16.19 18.36
C GLU A 41 0.97 15.13 17.91
N TRP A 42 1.71 15.45 16.85
CA TRP A 42 2.82 14.64 16.35
C TRP A 42 4.13 15.09 17.00
N VAL A 43 4.59 14.31 17.97
CA VAL A 43 5.77 14.61 18.79
C VAL A 43 6.93 13.69 18.45
N ASP A 44 8.15 14.24 18.48
CA ASP A 44 9.37 13.42 18.39
C ASP A 44 9.58 12.65 19.71
N ALA A 45 10.20 11.47 19.65
CA ALA A 45 10.53 10.71 20.85
C ALA A 45 11.46 11.51 21.77
N GLU A 46 11.24 11.46 23.08
CA GLU A 46 12.11 12.14 24.06
C GLU A 46 13.56 11.67 23.98
N SER A 47 13.75 10.38 23.73
CA SER A 47 15.05 9.75 23.58
C SER A 47 15.77 10.15 22.28
N LYS A 48 15.05 10.76 21.33
CA LYS A 48 15.48 11.04 19.94
C LYS A 48 15.93 9.80 19.18
N LYS A 49 15.64 8.60 19.69
CA LYS A 49 15.94 7.35 19.01
C LYS A 49 14.95 7.13 17.88
N VAL A 50 15.44 6.46 16.85
CA VAL A 50 14.66 6.12 15.66
C VAL A 50 15.01 4.71 15.21
N PHE A 51 14.04 4.03 14.60
CA PHE A 51 14.24 2.70 14.04
C PHE A 51 13.79 2.65 12.58
N GLN A 52 14.52 1.86 11.79
CA GLN A 52 14.25 1.66 10.38
C GLN A 52 13.26 0.50 10.19
N THR A 53 12.21 0.72 9.41
CA THR A 53 11.24 -0.31 9.06
C THR A 53 11.47 -0.78 7.63
N PHE A 54 11.66 -2.09 7.46
CA PHE A 54 11.92 -2.72 6.17
C PHE A 54 10.70 -3.49 5.66
N ASN A 55 10.54 -3.54 4.35
CA ASN A 55 9.49 -4.33 3.70
C ASN A 55 9.85 -5.81 3.72
N PRO A 56 9.03 -6.71 4.31
CA PRO A 56 9.36 -8.13 4.39
C PRO A 56 9.42 -8.86 3.04
N ALA A 57 8.86 -8.29 1.96
CA ALA A 57 8.85 -8.92 0.64
C ALA A 57 10.17 -8.75 -0.13
N ASN A 58 10.83 -7.61 0.02
CA ASN A 58 12.02 -7.26 -0.77
C ASN A 58 13.17 -6.67 0.07
N ASN A 59 12.98 -6.57 1.40
CA ASN A 59 13.92 -6.01 2.37
C ASN A 59 14.33 -4.55 2.09
N GLU A 60 13.51 -3.81 1.34
CA GLU A 60 13.74 -2.39 1.07
C GLU A 60 13.31 -1.52 2.27
N LEU A 61 14.02 -0.40 2.49
CA LEU A 61 13.68 0.54 3.54
C LEU A 61 12.38 1.28 3.19
N ILE A 62 11.36 1.13 4.04
CA ILE A 62 10.09 1.86 3.90
C ILE A 62 10.24 3.26 4.48
N THR A 63 10.63 3.37 5.75
CA THR A 63 10.79 4.64 6.45
C THR A 63 11.54 4.47 7.78
N THR A 64 11.89 5.60 8.39
CA THR A 64 12.49 5.70 9.73
C THR A 64 11.45 6.29 10.69
N LEU A 65 11.13 5.56 11.76
CA LEU A 65 10.11 5.92 12.75
C LEU A 65 10.75 6.30 14.08
N ALA A 66 10.09 7.16 14.86
CA ALA A 66 10.50 7.49 16.22
C ALA A 66 10.35 6.27 17.15
N GLU A 67 11.39 5.97 17.93
CA GLU A 67 11.39 4.88 18.92
C GLU A 67 10.94 5.42 20.29
N ALA A 68 9.74 5.03 20.71
CA ALA A 68 9.18 5.44 22.00
C ALA A 68 9.89 4.73 23.17
N ASP A 69 10.20 5.49 24.21
CA ASP A 69 10.73 4.95 25.47
C ASP A 69 9.67 5.07 26.60
N LYS A 70 10.00 4.59 27.80
CA LYS A 70 9.12 4.65 28.98
C LYS A 70 8.55 6.06 29.23
N ALA A 71 9.35 7.09 29.01
CA ALA A 71 8.93 8.46 29.28
C ALA A 71 7.90 8.99 28.27
N ASP A 72 7.96 8.56 27.00
CA ASP A 72 6.94 8.85 25.99
C ASP A 72 5.62 8.12 26.34
N VAL A 73 5.71 6.89 26.84
CA VAL A 73 4.54 6.12 27.32
C VAL A 73 3.89 6.81 28.52
N ASP A 74 4.70 7.24 29.50
CA ASP A 74 4.20 7.95 30.68
C ASP A 74 3.49 9.26 30.31
N LYS A 75 3.91 9.95 29.24
CA LYS A 75 3.21 11.14 28.70
C LYS A 75 1.90 10.81 28.00
N ALA A 76 1.84 9.67 27.32
CA ALA A 76 0.64 9.25 26.60
C ALA A 76 -0.48 8.75 27.52
N VAL A 77 -0.13 8.31 28.74
CA VAL A 77 -1.09 7.78 29.72
C VAL A 77 -1.66 8.85 30.66
N LYS A 78 -0.89 9.92 30.92
CA LYS A 78 -1.32 11.04 31.77
C LYS A 78 -2.50 11.80 31.17
#